data_AF-A0AAN3HGI3-F1
#
_entry.id   AF-A0AAN3HGI3-F1
#
_cell.length_a   1.000
_cell.length_b   1.000
_cell.length_c   1.000
_cell.angle_alpha   90.00
_cell.angle_beta   90.00
_cell.angle_gamma   90.00
#
_symmetry.space_group_name_H-M   'P 1'
#
loop_
_entity.id
_entity.type
_entity.pdbx_description
1 polymer ?
#
loop_
_entity_poly.entity_id
_entity_poly.type
_entity_poly.pdbx_seq_one_letter_code
_entity_poly.pdbx_strand_id
1 'polypeptide(L)'
;EDAATGKLTMTPAEPARVRISSEQPLVLTNVAAGNVSPVSTDAVNGSQLASAARIAGGDNVVWKDGKAALAPDTFSELTTAGGGKTTVNGGVHKTPDNVADAVNMLNREGTKYFKAASSGQAAKAEGRDSIAVGQGAVSRGQNSIAMGNGAEVTRQAAAGSVAVGSHARAGRANTGTYALNGQAVAGRTGSDTAVVSFGQPGQERQLQSVAPGVLSANSTDAVNGSQLHATNRQVAGNTQAINTLGNKFSQLSYRVEEL
;
A
#
# COMPACT_ATOMS: atom_id res chain seq x y z
N GLU A 1 52.44 44.65 -13.93
CA GLU A 1 51.82 44.10 -15.15
C GLU A 1 52.94 43.93 -16.17
N ASP A 2 53.12 42.75 -16.73
CA ASP A 2 54.08 42.55 -17.82
C ASP A 2 53.47 43.13 -19.11
N ALA A 3 54.11 44.17 -19.65
CA ALA A 3 53.60 44.95 -20.79
C ALA A 3 53.54 44.16 -22.11
N ALA A 4 54.16 42.98 -22.21
CA ALA A 4 54.09 42.14 -23.40
C ALA A 4 53.00 41.07 -23.34
N THR A 5 52.54 40.68 -22.15
CA THR A 5 51.61 39.55 -21.97
C THR A 5 50.33 39.90 -21.21
N GLY A 6 50.26 41.10 -20.61
CA GLY A 6 49.11 41.54 -19.80
C GLY A 6 48.93 40.77 -18.48
N LYS A 7 49.89 39.92 -18.10
CA LYS A 7 49.77 39.05 -16.94
C LYS A 7 50.16 39.81 -15.66
N LEU A 8 49.27 39.80 -14.67
CA LEU A 8 49.51 40.32 -13.33
C LEU A 8 50.12 39.21 -12.46
N THR A 9 51.42 39.30 -12.15
CA THR A 9 52.09 38.45 -11.17
C THR A 9 51.96 39.07 -9.77
N MET A 10 51.26 38.39 -8.86
CA MET A 10 51.15 38.77 -7.45
C MET A 10 51.98 37.81 -6.60
N THR A 11 52.90 38.34 -5.78
CA THR A 11 53.59 37.59 -4.72
C THR A 11 52.59 37.17 -3.63
N PRO A 12 52.71 35.98 -3.01
CA PRO A 12 51.65 35.43 -2.18
C PRO A 12 51.62 36.13 -0.81
N ALA A 13 50.79 37.17 -0.71
CA ALA A 13 50.52 37.93 0.49
C ALA A 13 49.02 38.16 0.59
N GLU A 14 48.35 37.44 1.48
CA GLU A 14 46.90 37.48 1.72
C GLU A 14 46.04 37.19 0.46
N PRO A 15 44.76 36.78 0.58
CA PRO A 15 43.93 36.61 -0.60
C PRO A 15 43.84 37.96 -1.34
N ALA A 16 44.38 38.04 -2.55
CA ALA A 16 44.27 39.20 -3.41
C ALA A 16 42.78 39.53 -3.60
N ARG A 17 42.34 40.68 -3.08
CA ARG A 17 40.95 41.12 -3.21
C ARG A 17 40.82 42.05 -4.41
N VAL A 18 40.01 41.66 -5.38
CA VAL A 18 39.53 42.59 -6.41
C VAL A 18 38.40 43.40 -5.79
N ARG A 19 38.64 44.68 -5.52
CA ARG A 19 37.61 45.61 -5.03
C ARG A 19 36.94 46.27 -6.22
N ILE A 20 35.71 45.86 -6.50
CA ILE A 20 34.85 46.50 -7.50
C ILE A 20 34.03 47.56 -6.78
N SER A 21 34.36 48.85 -6.95
CA SER A 21 33.63 49.97 -6.33
C SER A 21 32.93 50.83 -7.38
N SER A 22 31.60 50.81 -7.37
CA SER A 22 30.74 51.73 -8.11
C SER A 22 29.55 52.11 -7.23
N GLU A 23 29.00 53.32 -7.44
CA GLU A 23 27.79 53.75 -6.74
C GLU A 23 26.52 53.04 -7.25
N GLN A 24 26.62 52.23 -8.31
CA GLN A 24 25.52 51.44 -8.89
C GLN A 24 25.88 49.95 -9.02
N PRO A 25 24.90 49.01 -8.98
CA PRO A 25 25.16 47.58 -9.19
C PRO A 25 25.80 47.27 -10.54
N LEU A 26 26.77 46.34 -10.56
CA LEU A 26 27.45 45.89 -11.78
C LEU A 26 27.04 44.46 -12.15
N VAL A 27 26.83 44.21 -13.44
CA VAL A 27 26.61 42.86 -13.99
C VAL A 27 27.94 42.33 -14.49
N LEU A 28 28.38 41.20 -13.92
CA LEU A 28 29.53 40.46 -14.45
C LEU A 28 29.06 39.64 -15.66
N THR A 29 29.41 40.11 -16.86
CA THR A 29 29.16 39.39 -18.11
C THR A 29 30.38 38.57 -18.51
N ASN A 30 30.19 37.62 -19.43
CA ASN A 30 31.28 36.79 -19.98
C ASN A 30 32.07 35.97 -18.94
N VAL A 31 31.42 35.60 -17.83
CA VAL A 31 32.01 34.68 -16.84
C VAL A 31 32.02 33.27 -17.44
N ALA A 32 33.21 32.73 -17.69
CA ALA A 32 33.39 31.33 -18.09
C ALA A 32 32.88 30.38 -17.00
N ALA A 33 32.53 29.14 -17.36
CA ALA A 33 32.08 28.17 -16.38
C ALA A 33 33.23 27.83 -15.41
N GLY A 34 33.01 28.04 -14.11
CA GLY A 34 33.98 27.69 -13.07
C GLY A 34 34.03 26.19 -12.79
N ASN A 35 35.07 25.69 -12.15
CA ASN A 35 35.06 24.32 -11.65
C ASN A 35 34.01 24.18 -10.52
N VAL A 36 33.19 23.13 -10.53
CA VAL A 36 32.18 22.87 -9.48
C VAL A 36 32.60 21.62 -8.71
N SER A 37 33.25 21.82 -7.55
CA SER A 37 33.66 20.76 -6.64
C SER A 37 33.61 21.26 -5.19
N PRO A 38 33.61 20.37 -4.17
CA PRO A 38 33.53 20.78 -2.76
C PRO A 38 34.65 21.70 -2.27
N VAL A 39 35.75 21.78 -3.04
CA VAL A 39 36.93 22.60 -2.72
C VAL A 39 37.17 23.72 -3.73
N SER A 40 36.25 23.91 -4.69
CA SER A 40 36.41 24.94 -5.72
C SER A 40 36.22 26.35 -5.16
N THR A 41 37.04 27.28 -5.63
CA THR A 41 36.93 28.71 -5.38
C THR A 41 36.60 29.51 -6.65
N ASP A 42 36.27 28.82 -7.74
CA ASP A 42 35.97 29.46 -9.01
C ASP A 42 34.61 30.17 -8.97
N ALA A 43 34.48 31.25 -9.75
CA ALA A 43 33.18 31.88 -9.98
C ALA A 43 32.29 30.95 -10.81
N VAL A 44 31.06 30.73 -10.35
CA VAL A 44 30.03 30.01 -11.12
C VAL A 44 29.26 31.00 -12.00
N ASN A 45 28.98 30.62 -13.24
CA ASN A 45 28.19 31.46 -14.15
C ASN A 45 26.71 31.05 -14.17
N GLY A 46 25.88 31.87 -14.84
CA GLY A 46 24.43 31.62 -14.94
C GLY A 46 24.06 30.26 -15.56
N SER A 47 24.88 29.73 -16.47
CA SER A 47 24.62 28.42 -17.10
C SER A 47 24.82 27.24 -16.14
N GLN A 48 25.74 27.37 -15.19
CA GLN A 48 25.99 26.36 -14.14
C GLN A 48 24.92 26.42 -13.05
N LEU A 49 24.50 27.64 -12.70
CA LEU A 49 23.37 27.85 -11.80
C LEU A 49 22.06 27.31 -12.39
N ALA A 50 21.80 27.55 -13.68
CA ALA A 50 20.66 26.98 -14.39
C ALA A 50 20.73 25.46 -14.50
N SER A 51 21.92 24.89 -14.67
CA SER A 51 22.12 23.43 -14.73
C SER A 51 21.89 22.73 -13.38
N ALA A 52 22.29 23.33 -12.26
CA ALA A 52 21.97 22.83 -10.91
C ALA A 52 20.47 22.87 -10.61
N ALA A 53 19.81 23.94 -11.07
CA ALA A 53 18.37 24.09 -10.93
C ALA A 53 17.56 23.17 -11.86
N ARG A 54 18.18 22.58 -12.89
CA ARG A 54 17.60 21.46 -13.67
C ARG A 54 17.69 20.10 -12.98
N ILE A 55 18.53 19.92 -11.97
CA ILE A 55 18.55 18.69 -11.15
C ILE A 55 17.58 18.84 -9.96
N ALA A 56 17.42 20.07 -9.47
CA ALA A 56 16.28 20.43 -8.63
C ALA A 56 14.96 20.31 -9.41
N GLY A 57 14.92 20.62 -10.71
CA GLY A 57 13.86 20.09 -11.57
C GLY A 57 14.23 19.85 -13.04
N GLY A 58 14.24 18.58 -13.47
CA GLY A 58 14.54 18.14 -14.85
C GLY A 58 13.66 18.76 -15.94
N ASP A 59 13.83 18.39 -17.22
CA ASP A 59 13.26 18.93 -18.50
C ASP A 59 11.77 19.22 -18.57
N ASN A 60 11.09 18.76 -17.56
CA ASN A 60 9.75 19.08 -17.22
C ASN A 60 9.73 20.54 -16.65
N VAL A 61 10.86 21.16 -16.32
CA VAL A 61 11.02 22.47 -15.72
C VAL A 61 10.80 23.60 -16.71
N VAL A 62 9.73 24.39 -16.52
CA VAL A 62 9.57 25.65 -17.24
C VAL A 62 10.40 26.73 -16.55
N TRP A 63 11.38 27.27 -17.27
CA TRP A 63 12.15 28.43 -16.86
C TRP A 63 11.46 29.72 -17.33
N LYS A 64 10.84 30.47 -16.40
CA LYS A 64 10.38 31.85 -16.64
C LYS A 64 10.99 32.78 -15.60
N ASP A 65 11.57 33.88 -16.05
CA ASP A 65 12.15 34.94 -15.20
C ASP A 65 13.19 34.44 -14.16
N GLY A 66 13.91 33.35 -14.47
CA GLY A 66 15.03 32.85 -13.65
C GLY A 66 14.67 31.85 -12.54
N LYS A 67 13.49 31.21 -12.56
CA LYS A 67 13.05 30.16 -11.61
C LYS A 67 12.62 28.87 -12.33
N ALA A 68 12.70 27.70 -11.67
CA ALA A 68 12.50 26.34 -12.22
C ALA A 68 11.19 25.63 -11.72
N ALA A 69 10.42 24.91 -12.58
CA ALA A 69 9.20 24.10 -12.23
C ALA A 69 8.80 22.90 -13.18
N LEU A 70 8.93 21.59 -12.82
CA LEU A 70 8.60 20.34 -13.57
C LEU A 70 7.18 20.09 -14.18
N ALA A 71 7.13 19.27 -15.23
CA ALA A 71 6.03 18.95 -16.14
C ALA A 71 5.70 17.43 -16.27
N PRO A 72 5.07 16.90 -17.35
CA PRO A 72 3.72 16.41 -17.17
C PRO A 72 3.57 14.93 -16.72
N ASP A 73 4.39 14.05 -17.29
CA ASP A 73 3.89 12.71 -17.62
C ASP A 73 4.17 11.61 -16.59
N THR A 74 5.12 11.80 -15.67
CA THR A 74 5.44 10.80 -14.64
C THR A 74 4.32 10.62 -13.60
N PHE A 75 3.39 11.58 -13.53
CA PHE A 75 2.26 11.61 -12.59
C PHE A 75 0.91 11.84 -13.29
N SER A 76 0.89 11.88 -14.62
CA SER A 76 -0.30 12.16 -15.44
C SER A 76 -1.36 11.05 -15.35
N GLU A 77 -0.97 9.82 -15.03
CA GLU A 77 -1.89 8.71 -14.72
C GLU A 77 -2.27 8.60 -13.24
N LEU A 78 -2.28 9.73 -12.52
CA LEU A 78 -2.95 9.84 -11.23
C LEU A 78 -4.48 9.90 -11.43
N THR A 79 -5.02 8.84 -12.03
CA THR A 79 -6.44 8.52 -11.97
C THR A 79 -6.72 8.00 -10.56
N THR A 80 -7.51 8.75 -9.78
CA THR A 80 -8.28 8.15 -8.70
C THR A 80 -9.15 7.04 -9.29
N ALA A 81 -9.40 5.99 -8.50
CA ALA A 81 -10.30 4.90 -8.88
C ALA A 81 -11.66 5.49 -9.29
N GLY A 82 -11.92 5.56 -10.61
CA GLY A 82 -13.10 6.24 -11.16
C GLY A 82 -12.91 6.87 -12.54
N GLY A 83 -11.68 6.97 -13.09
CA GLY A 83 -11.46 7.40 -14.48
C GLY A 83 -11.79 8.86 -14.80
N GLY A 84 -12.27 9.64 -13.82
CA GLY A 84 -12.49 11.07 -13.95
C GLY A 84 -11.38 11.87 -13.27
N LYS A 85 -10.80 12.85 -13.98
CA LYS A 85 -10.03 13.95 -13.38
C LYS A 85 -10.95 14.73 -12.44
N THR A 86 -11.11 14.31 -11.20
CA THR A 86 -11.90 15.04 -10.22
C THR A 86 -11.06 15.36 -8.99
N THR A 87 -10.78 16.66 -8.87
CA THR A 87 -10.28 17.41 -7.73
C THR A 87 -10.87 16.92 -6.40
N VAL A 88 -10.02 16.74 -5.39
CA VAL A 88 -10.47 16.78 -3.99
C VAL A 88 -9.59 17.77 -3.24
N ASN A 89 -10.19 18.88 -2.79
CA ASN A 89 -9.61 19.94 -1.95
C ASN A 89 -8.36 20.67 -2.49
N GLY A 90 -8.53 21.39 -3.60
CA GLY A 90 -7.62 22.47 -4.00
C GLY A 90 -6.60 22.08 -5.05
N GLY A 91 -7.06 22.02 -6.30
CA GLY A 91 -6.21 21.96 -7.50
C GLY A 91 -6.08 20.56 -8.09
N VAL A 92 -6.33 20.46 -9.41
CA VAL A 92 -5.83 19.36 -10.24
C VAL A 92 -4.33 19.27 -10.00
N HIS A 93 -3.81 18.12 -9.53
CA HIS A 93 -2.37 17.96 -9.37
C HIS A 93 -1.72 17.93 -10.75
N LYS A 94 -1.29 19.13 -11.14
CA LYS A 94 -0.27 19.36 -12.14
C LYS A 94 0.91 18.51 -11.69
N THR A 95 1.20 17.49 -12.46
CA THR A 95 2.55 17.15 -12.89
C THR A 95 3.66 17.85 -12.11
N PRO A 96 4.45 17.12 -11.32
CA PRO A 96 5.26 17.70 -10.25
C PRO A 96 6.21 18.76 -10.78
N ASP A 97 6.49 19.80 -9.97
CA ASP A 97 7.30 20.96 -10.34
C ASP A 97 8.81 20.86 -9.92
N ASN A 98 9.23 19.87 -9.14
CA ASN A 98 10.65 19.56 -8.88
C ASN A 98 10.77 18.14 -8.34
N VAL A 99 11.99 17.63 -8.18
CA VAL A 99 12.21 16.30 -7.63
C VAL A 99 11.58 16.17 -6.23
N ALA A 100 11.54 17.25 -5.45
CA ALA A 100 10.89 17.23 -4.14
C ALA A 100 9.36 17.08 -4.24
N ASP A 101 8.71 17.72 -5.21
CA ASP A 101 7.28 17.56 -5.48
C ASP A 101 6.96 16.17 -5.99
N ALA A 102 7.80 15.62 -6.87
CA ALA A 102 7.66 14.24 -7.32
C ALA A 102 7.75 13.24 -6.15
N VAL A 103 8.70 13.44 -5.24
CA VAL A 103 8.85 12.61 -4.03
C VAL A 103 7.67 12.81 -3.07
N ASN A 104 7.20 14.04 -2.88
CA ASN A 104 6.03 14.34 -2.04
C ASN A 104 4.75 13.71 -2.61
N MET A 105 4.57 13.74 -3.92
CA MET A 105 3.48 13.08 -4.62
C MET A 105 3.56 11.56 -4.44
N LEU A 106 4.74 10.94 -4.61
CA LEU A 106 4.92 9.51 -4.34
C LEU A 106 4.50 9.13 -2.92
N ASN A 107 4.83 9.96 -1.92
CA ASN A 107 4.49 9.70 -0.53
C ASN A 107 2.99 9.88 -0.21
N ARG A 108 2.30 10.79 -0.89
CA ARG A 108 0.87 11.10 -0.64
C ARG A 108 -0.09 10.30 -1.49
N GLU A 109 0.30 10.00 -2.72
CA GLU A 109 -0.57 9.47 -3.76
C GLU A 109 -0.20 8.05 -4.18
N GLY A 110 1.03 7.63 -3.87
CA GLY A 110 1.56 6.32 -4.25
C GLY A 110 1.87 6.20 -5.76
N THR A 111 2.31 5.00 -6.15
CA THR A 111 2.72 4.70 -7.54
C THR A 111 1.54 4.28 -8.40
N LYS A 112 1.73 4.08 -9.71
CA LYS A 112 0.66 3.70 -10.66
C LYS A 112 -0.21 2.53 -10.16
N TYR A 113 0.38 1.52 -9.53
CA TYR A 113 -0.32 0.32 -9.09
C TYR A 113 -0.59 0.25 -7.58
N PHE A 114 0.00 1.15 -6.79
CA PHE A 114 -0.17 1.19 -5.34
C PHE A 114 -0.73 2.55 -4.94
N LYS A 115 -2.05 2.60 -4.76
CA LYS A 115 -2.78 3.83 -4.41
C LYS A 115 -3.42 3.69 -3.04
N ALA A 116 -3.23 4.70 -2.20
CA ALA A 116 -3.93 4.84 -0.93
C ALA A 116 -4.51 6.26 -0.85
N ALA A 117 -5.83 6.38 -1.06
CA ALA A 117 -6.51 7.67 -0.96
C ALA A 117 -6.82 7.99 0.51
N SER A 118 -5.92 8.69 1.20
CA SER A 118 -6.10 9.09 2.60
C SER A 118 -5.24 10.29 3.00
N SER A 119 -5.70 11.03 4.01
CA SER A 119 -4.95 12.08 4.72
C SER A 119 -4.64 11.72 6.18
N GLY A 120 -4.96 10.51 6.62
CA GLY A 120 -4.79 10.11 8.02
C GLY A 120 -3.41 9.56 8.36
N GLN A 121 -3.30 8.93 9.53
CA GLN A 121 -2.03 8.43 10.07
C GLN A 121 -1.36 7.39 9.17
N ALA A 122 -0.02 7.41 9.14
CA ALA A 122 0.79 6.42 8.43
C ALA A 122 0.57 5.00 9.00
N ALA A 123 0.73 4.00 8.13
CA ALA A 123 0.73 2.60 8.52
C ALA A 123 1.95 2.27 9.40
N LYS A 124 1.83 1.21 10.22
CA LYS A 124 2.89 0.76 11.14
C LYS A 124 3.12 -0.74 11.01
N ALA A 125 4.24 -1.13 10.42
CA ALA A 125 4.74 -2.49 10.44
C ALA A 125 5.64 -2.68 11.68
N GLU A 126 5.04 -3.06 12.81
CA GLU A 126 5.72 -3.22 14.11
C GLU A 126 6.32 -4.62 14.28
N GLY A 127 5.73 -5.64 13.65
CA GLY A 127 6.22 -7.01 13.71
C GLY A 127 7.44 -7.23 12.80
N ARG A 128 8.32 -8.15 13.19
CA ARG A 128 9.44 -8.58 12.33
C ARG A 128 8.89 -9.13 11.01
N ASP A 129 9.47 -8.68 9.89
CA ASP A 129 9.11 -9.08 8.53
C ASP A 129 7.61 -8.86 8.21
N SER A 130 6.98 -7.87 8.86
CA SER A 130 5.55 -7.56 8.68
C SER A 130 5.30 -6.49 7.61
N ILE A 131 4.07 -6.47 7.11
CA ILE A 131 3.58 -5.50 6.10
C ILE A 131 2.37 -4.77 6.69
N ALA A 132 2.35 -3.44 6.56
CA ALA A 132 1.19 -2.61 6.89
C ALA A 132 0.87 -1.67 5.72
N VAL A 133 -0.36 -1.74 5.21
CA VAL A 133 -0.82 -0.97 4.05
C VAL A 133 -2.15 -0.31 4.35
N GLY A 134 -2.21 1.01 4.16
CA GLY A 134 -3.41 1.82 4.40
C GLY A 134 -3.32 2.66 5.67
N GLN A 135 -4.16 3.70 5.72
CA GLN A 135 -4.22 4.63 6.84
C GLN A 135 -4.40 3.91 8.17
N GLY A 136 -3.53 4.19 9.15
CA GLY A 136 -3.64 3.65 10.50
C GLY A 136 -3.60 2.12 10.59
N ALA A 137 -3.22 1.42 9.52
CA ALA A 137 -3.04 -0.02 9.55
C ALA A 137 -1.86 -0.36 10.47
N VAL A 138 -2.01 -1.37 11.33
CA VAL A 138 -0.95 -1.79 12.26
C VAL A 138 -0.74 -3.29 12.21
N SER A 139 0.45 -3.71 11.81
CA SER A 139 0.85 -5.11 11.72
C SER A 139 1.84 -5.45 12.85
N ARG A 140 1.38 -6.11 13.92
CA ARG A 140 2.20 -6.38 15.12
C ARG A 140 2.76 -7.80 15.21
N GLY A 141 2.18 -8.75 14.46
CA GLY A 141 2.63 -10.14 14.44
C GLY A 141 3.88 -10.34 13.59
N GLN A 142 4.67 -11.38 13.87
CA GLN A 142 5.77 -11.76 12.98
C GLN A 142 5.23 -12.25 11.64
N ASN A 143 5.91 -11.90 10.53
CA ASN A 143 5.52 -12.28 9.16
C ASN A 143 4.08 -11.92 8.80
N SER A 144 3.49 -10.94 9.48
CA SER A 144 2.06 -10.64 9.38
C SER A 144 1.74 -9.53 8.39
N ILE A 145 0.49 -9.48 7.93
CA ILE A 145 0.04 -8.48 6.95
C ILE A 145 -1.23 -7.79 7.48
N ALA A 146 -1.18 -6.47 7.66
CA ALA A 146 -2.35 -5.64 7.90
C ALA A 146 -2.62 -4.78 6.66
N MET A 147 -3.75 -4.97 5.99
CA MET A 147 -4.10 -4.28 4.75
C MET A 147 -5.51 -3.70 4.81
N GLY A 148 -5.61 -2.37 4.81
CA GLY A 148 -6.86 -1.62 4.85
C GLY A 148 -6.85 -0.51 5.91
N ASN A 149 -7.74 0.48 5.77
CA ASN A 149 -7.89 1.57 6.74
C ASN A 149 -8.18 0.99 8.15
N GLY A 150 -7.29 1.22 9.11
CA GLY A 150 -7.42 0.74 10.48
C GLY A 150 -7.34 -0.77 10.65
N ALA A 151 -6.85 -1.52 9.64
CA ALA A 151 -6.63 -2.96 9.76
C ALA A 151 -5.56 -3.25 10.83
N GLU A 152 -5.76 -4.28 11.64
CA GLU A 152 -4.86 -4.60 12.74
C GLU A 152 -4.55 -6.10 12.81
N VAL A 153 -3.26 -6.47 12.81
CA VAL A 153 -2.83 -7.78 13.31
C VAL A 153 -2.29 -7.59 14.72
N THR A 154 -2.90 -8.24 15.71
CA THR A 154 -2.53 -8.08 17.11
C THR A 154 -1.24 -8.85 17.47
N ARG A 155 -0.62 -8.54 18.62
CA ARG A 155 0.57 -9.26 19.10
C ARG A 155 0.29 -10.72 19.46
N GLN A 156 -0.97 -11.05 19.72
CA GLN A 156 -1.39 -12.39 20.11
C GLN A 156 -1.73 -13.27 18.89
N ALA A 157 -1.77 -12.71 17.69
CA ALA A 157 -1.95 -13.49 16.48
C ALA A 157 -0.73 -14.38 16.22
N ALA A 158 -0.95 -15.59 15.70
CA ALA A 158 0.13 -16.46 15.29
C ALA A 158 0.94 -15.83 14.15
N ALA A 159 2.23 -16.17 14.03
CA ALA A 159 3.08 -15.70 12.95
C ALA A 159 2.46 -16.04 11.58
N GLY A 160 2.52 -15.11 10.63
CA GLY A 160 1.89 -15.26 9.32
C GLY A 160 0.40 -14.88 9.26
N SER A 161 -0.20 -14.41 10.35
CA SER A 161 -1.60 -13.96 10.33
C SER A 161 -1.80 -12.70 9.49
N VAL A 162 -2.99 -12.55 8.93
CA VAL A 162 -3.35 -11.50 7.98
C VAL A 162 -4.67 -10.85 8.41
N ALA A 163 -4.73 -9.52 8.45
CA ALA A 163 -5.96 -8.74 8.53
C ALA A 163 -6.17 -8.00 7.21
N VAL A 164 -7.27 -8.29 6.49
CA VAL A 164 -7.61 -7.67 5.20
C VAL A 164 -8.97 -7.00 5.26
N GLY A 165 -8.99 -5.73 4.86
CA GLY A 165 -10.19 -4.90 4.81
C GLY A 165 -10.21 -3.82 5.89
N SER A 166 -11.06 -2.82 5.69
CA SER A 166 -11.22 -1.70 6.62
C SER A 166 -11.57 -2.21 8.03
N HIS A 167 -10.78 -1.85 9.04
CA HIS A 167 -10.99 -2.25 10.44
C HIS A 167 -11.02 -3.77 10.66
N ALA A 168 -10.45 -4.58 9.75
CA ALA A 168 -10.27 -6.00 10.00
C ALA A 168 -9.28 -6.22 11.14
N ARG A 169 -9.54 -7.18 12.03
CA ARG A 169 -8.68 -7.50 13.16
C ARG A 169 -8.32 -8.99 13.15
N ALA A 170 -7.04 -9.30 12.98
CA ALA A 170 -6.51 -10.65 13.14
C ALA A 170 -5.92 -10.81 14.54
N GLY A 171 -6.47 -11.74 15.32
CA GLY A 171 -6.02 -12.07 16.67
C GLY A 171 -5.63 -13.54 16.80
N ARG A 172 -5.78 -14.12 17.99
CA ARG A 172 -5.61 -15.56 18.20
C ARG A 172 -6.56 -16.36 17.32
N ALA A 173 -6.12 -17.52 16.84
CA ALA A 173 -7.00 -18.47 16.18
C ALA A 173 -8.12 -18.92 17.12
N ASN A 174 -9.32 -19.07 16.57
CA ASN A 174 -10.40 -19.75 17.26
C ASN A 174 -10.05 -21.22 17.43
N THR A 175 -10.16 -21.72 18.66
CA THR A 175 -9.90 -23.12 19.03
C THR A 175 -11.20 -23.83 19.39
N GLY A 176 -11.28 -25.12 19.13
CA GLY A 176 -12.44 -25.94 19.48
C GLY A 176 -12.29 -27.39 19.00
N THR A 177 -13.41 -28.09 18.88
CA THR A 177 -13.43 -29.45 18.32
C THR A 177 -13.38 -29.38 16.80
N TYR A 178 -12.26 -29.80 16.21
CA TYR A 178 -12.08 -29.90 14.75
C TYR A 178 -12.39 -31.32 14.25
N ALA A 179 -13.47 -31.90 14.77
CA ALA A 179 -13.91 -33.23 14.39
C ALA A 179 -15.42 -33.24 14.15
N LEU A 180 -15.85 -34.01 13.15
CA LEU A 180 -17.25 -34.26 12.85
C LEU A 180 -17.54 -35.73 13.17
N ASN A 181 -18.45 -35.98 14.12
CA ASN A 181 -18.80 -37.34 14.58
C ASN A 181 -17.56 -38.17 15.01
N GLY A 182 -16.61 -37.53 15.69
CA GLY A 182 -15.36 -38.18 16.13
C GLY A 182 -14.30 -38.38 15.05
N GLN A 183 -14.58 -38.01 13.79
CA GLN A 183 -13.61 -38.04 12.70
C GLN A 183 -12.92 -36.68 12.58
N ALA A 184 -11.59 -36.66 12.61
CA ALA A 184 -10.82 -35.44 12.41
C ALA A 184 -11.08 -34.85 11.02
N VAL A 185 -11.18 -33.52 10.93
CA VAL A 185 -11.21 -32.82 9.64
C VAL A 185 -9.79 -32.51 9.15
N ALA A 186 -9.61 -32.34 7.84
CA ALA A 186 -8.34 -31.94 7.26
C ALA A 186 -7.92 -30.51 7.67
N GLY A 187 -6.61 -30.26 7.66
CA GLY A 187 -6.01 -28.94 7.89
C GLY A 187 -5.26 -28.78 9.21
N ARG A 188 -4.53 -27.68 9.34
CA ARG A 188 -3.84 -27.30 10.59
C ARG A 188 -4.86 -26.69 11.56
N THR A 189 -4.77 -27.08 12.82
CA THR A 189 -5.67 -26.63 13.88
C THR A 189 -4.88 -26.26 15.14
N GLY A 190 -5.47 -25.44 16.02
CA GLY A 190 -4.86 -25.04 17.30
C GLY A 190 -4.53 -23.54 17.39
N SER A 191 -4.08 -23.13 18.58
CA SER A 191 -3.87 -21.73 18.96
C SER A 191 -2.81 -21.00 18.13
N ASP A 192 -1.87 -21.75 17.55
CA ASP A 192 -0.76 -21.26 16.73
C ASP A 192 -1.06 -21.39 15.23
N THR A 193 -2.34 -21.50 14.87
CA THR A 193 -2.77 -21.44 13.47
C THR A 193 -2.83 -19.98 13.04
N ALA A 194 -2.16 -19.64 11.93
CA ALA A 194 -2.29 -18.31 11.34
C ALA A 194 -3.73 -18.10 10.85
N VAL A 195 -4.26 -16.90 11.03
CA VAL A 195 -5.62 -16.56 10.59
C VAL A 195 -5.58 -15.51 9.49
N VAL A 196 -6.52 -15.61 8.55
CA VAL A 196 -6.89 -14.49 7.69
C VAL A 196 -8.21 -13.94 8.21
N SER A 197 -8.17 -12.74 8.79
CA SER A 197 -9.36 -12.04 9.25
C SER A 197 -9.83 -11.04 8.21
N PHE A 198 -11.09 -11.17 7.82
CA PHE A 198 -11.76 -10.23 6.92
C PHE A 198 -12.57 -9.18 7.67
N GLY A 199 -12.54 -9.13 9.01
CA GLY A 199 -13.42 -8.26 9.79
C GLY A 199 -13.11 -8.27 11.28
N GLN A 200 -14.10 -7.88 12.08
CA GLN A 200 -14.06 -7.97 13.54
C GLN A 200 -15.49 -8.23 14.03
N PRO A 201 -15.70 -8.66 15.29
CA PRO A 201 -17.04 -8.93 15.82
C PRO A 201 -18.01 -7.77 15.58
N GLY A 202 -19.18 -8.07 14.99
CA GLY A 202 -20.21 -7.09 14.61
C GLY A 202 -19.93 -6.31 13.32
N GLN A 203 -18.83 -6.62 12.64
CA GLN A 203 -18.40 -6.03 11.37
C GLN A 203 -17.85 -7.14 10.45
N GLU A 204 -18.53 -8.28 10.42
CA GLU A 204 -18.20 -9.42 9.57
C GLU A 204 -18.41 -9.09 8.09
N ARG A 205 -17.74 -9.83 7.21
CA ARG A 205 -17.84 -9.67 5.76
C ARG A 205 -18.29 -10.96 5.12
N GLN A 206 -19.08 -10.85 4.06
CA GLN A 206 -19.34 -11.98 3.17
C GLN A 206 -18.09 -12.28 2.33
N LEU A 207 -17.72 -13.55 2.26
CA LEU A 207 -16.75 -14.03 1.27
C LEU A 207 -17.53 -14.47 0.02
N GLN A 208 -17.51 -13.63 -1.02
CA GLN A 208 -18.27 -13.83 -2.25
C GLN A 208 -17.38 -14.37 -3.37
N SER A 209 -18.03 -14.87 -4.44
CA SER A 209 -17.36 -15.43 -5.63
C SER A 209 -16.44 -16.62 -5.33
N VAL A 210 -16.80 -17.40 -4.32
CA VAL A 210 -16.12 -18.65 -3.96
C VAL A 210 -16.61 -19.75 -4.90
N ALA A 211 -15.72 -20.27 -5.75
CA ALA A 211 -15.99 -21.46 -6.55
C ALA A 211 -16.28 -22.67 -5.63
N PRO A 212 -17.04 -23.69 -6.08
CA PRO A 212 -17.26 -24.88 -5.27
C PRO A 212 -15.95 -25.55 -4.87
N GLY A 213 -15.74 -25.78 -3.57
CA GLY A 213 -14.56 -26.49 -3.08
C GLY A 213 -14.61 -27.98 -3.36
N VAL A 214 -13.46 -28.66 -3.42
CA VAL A 214 -13.43 -30.11 -3.56
C VAL A 214 -14.03 -30.76 -2.30
N LEU A 215 -14.93 -31.74 -2.47
CA LEU A 215 -15.52 -32.49 -1.36
C LEU A 215 -14.81 -33.84 -1.20
N SER A 216 -13.78 -33.87 -0.35
CA SER A 216 -13.03 -35.09 0.00
C SER A 216 -12.53 -35.05 1.45
N ALA A 217 -12.14 -36.19 2.00
CA ALA A 217 -11.67 -36.29 3.39
C ALA A 217 -10.42 -35.44 3.69
N ASN A 218 -9.63 -35.12 2.66
CA ASN A 218 -8.39 -34.35 2.78
C ASN A 218 -8.51 -32.90 2.28
N SER A 219 -9.72 -32.46 1.90
CA SER A 219 -9.93 -31.12 1.35
C SER A 219 -9.80 -30.03 2.41
N THR A 220 -9.09 -28.95 2.07
CA THR A 220 -9.03 -27.71 2.86
C THR A 220 -9.65 -26.53 2.10
N ASP A 221 -10.45 -26.80 1.07
CA ASP A 221 -11.13 -25.78 0.29
C ASP A 221 -12.33 -25.22 1.05
N ALA A 222 -12.62 -23.93 0.86
CA ALA A 222 -13.86 -23.35 1.34
C ALA A 222 -15.06 -23.95 0.60
N VAL A 223 -16.09 -24.36 1.34
CA VAL A 223 -17.39 -24.75 0.75
C VAL A 223 -18.23 -23.51 0.51
N ASN A 224 -18.89 -23.44 -0.65
CA ASN A 224 -19.79 -22.32 -0.96
C ASN A 224 -21.27 -22.68 -0.70
N GLY A 225 -22.14 -21.67 -0.81
CA GLY A 225 -23.57 -21.82 -0.52
C GLY A 225 -24.29 -22.84 -1.41
N SER A 226 -23.86 -23.03 -2.66
CA SER A 226 -24.49 -24.00 -3.57
C SER A 226 -24.28 -25.46 -3.13
N GLN A 227 -23.10 -25.76 -2.55
CA GLN A 227 -22.78 -27.08 -2.04
C GLN A 227 -23.56 -27.38 -0.77
N LEU A 228 -23.61 -26.43 0.17
CA LEU A 228 -24.41 -26.56 1.38
C LEU A 228 -25.90 -26.73 1.06
N HIS A 229 -26.41 -25.97 0.08
CA HIS A 229 -27.78 -26.11 -0.39
C HIS A 229 -28.05 -27.52 -0.98
N ALA A 230 -27.14 -28.05 -1.79
CA ALA A 230 -27.28 -29.40 -2.34
C ALA A 230 -27.38 -30.47 -1.24
N THR A 231 -26.53 -30.39 -0.21
CA THR A 231 -26.58 -31.29 0.95
C THR A 231 -27.89 -31.14 1.73
N ASN A 232 -28.37 -29.91 1.95
CA ASN A 232 -29.63 -29.68 2.66
C ASN A 232 -30.86 -30.25 1.94
N ARG A 233 -30.84 -30.30 0.60
CA ARG A 233 -31.90 -31.00 -0.16
C ARG A 233 -31.89 -32.50 0.11
N GLN A 234 -30.72 -33.12 0.19
CA GLN A 234 -30.59 -34.55 0.53
C GLN A 234 -31.11 -34.82 1.96
N VAL A 235 -30.77 -33.95 2.93
CA VAL A 235 -31.27 -34.05 4.32
C VAL A 235 -32.79 -33.94 4.38
N ALA A 236 -33.38 -32.98 3.67
CA ALA A 236 -34.84 -32.84 3.59
C ALA A 236 -35.51 -34.10 3.01
N GLY A 237 -34.92 -34.71 1.98
CA GLY A 237 -35.37 -35.99 1.43
C GLY A 237 -35.32 -37.12 2.46
N ASN A 238 -34.25 -37.23 3.23
CA ASN A 238 -34.13 -38.21 4.32
C ASN A 238 -35.22 -38.02 5.39
N THR A 239 -35.51 -36.78 5.78
CA THR A 239 -36.59 -36.47 6.73
C THR A 239 -37.95 -36.97 6.22
N GLN A 240 -38.25 -36.76 4.94
CA GLN A 240 -39.49 -37.26 4.33
C GLN A 240 -39.55 -38.79 4.31
N ALA A 241 -38.44 -39.45 3.99
CA ALA A 241 -38.35 -40.90 4.00
C ALA A 241 -38.59 -41.48 5.42
N ILE A 242 -38.03 -40.84 6.45
CA ILE A 242 -38.22 -41.23 7.85
C ILE A 242 -39.69 -41.09 8.28
N ASN A 243 -40.34 -39.97 7.95
CA ASN A 243 -41.76 -39.77 8.27
C ASN A 243 -42.65 -40.82 7.59
N THR A 244 -42.32 -41.16 6.34
CA THR A 244 -43.03 -42.22 5.61
C THR A 244 -42.87 -43.58 6.30
N LEU A 245 -41.67 -43.89 6.78
CA LEU A 245 -41.43 -45.12 7.56
C LEU A 245 -42.21 -45.12 8.88
N GLY A 246 -42.23 -43.99 9.60
CA GLY A 246 -43.01 -43.82 10.82
C GLY A 246 -44.50 -44.11 10.61
N ASN A 247 -45.09 -43.55 9.55
CA ASN A 247 -46.50 -43.80 9.21
C ASN A 247 -46.78 -45.27 8.90
N LYS A 248 -45.90 -45.94 8.15
CA LYS A 248 -46.02 -47.38 7.87
C LYS A 248 -45.92 -48.22 9.14
N PHE A 249 -45.02 -47.85 10.07
CA PHE A 249 -44.89 -48.53 11.35
C PHE A 249 -46.16 -48.36 12.20
N SER A 250 -46.72 -47.16 12.29
CA SER A 250 -48.01 -46.95 12.99
C SER A 250 -49.13 -47.80 12.40
N GLN A 251 -49.23 -47.89 11.06
CA GLN A 251 -50.19 -48.77 10.39
C GLN A 251 -49.98 -50.24 10.74
N LEU A 252 -48.73 -50.69 10.86
CA LEU A 252 -48.43 -52.05 11.30
C LEU A 252 -48.83 -52.27 12.77
N SER A 253 -48.52 -51.32 13.65
CA SER A 253 -48.90 -51.40 15.07
C SER A 253 -50.41 -51.58 15.23
N TYR A 254 -51.22 -50.78 14.53
CA TYR A 254 -52.68 -50.94 14.54
C TYR A 254 -53.12 -52.33 14.07
N ARG A 255 -52.50 -52.86 13.01
CA ARG A 255 -52.84 -54.20 12.50
C ARG A 255 -52.45 -55.34 13.44
N VAL A 256 -51.43 -55.15 14.28
CA VAL A 256 -51.03 -56.15 15.28
C VAL A 256 -51.94 -56.10 16.51
N GLU A 257 -52.40 -54.91 16.91
CA GLU A 257 -53.36 -54.74 18.00
C GLU A 257 -54.75 -55.35 17.67
N GLU A 258 -55.05 -55.53 16.38
CA GLU A 258 -56.28 -56.17 15.89
C GLU A 258 -56.21 -57.71 15.77
N LEU A 259 -55.05 -58.34 16.04
CA LEU A 259 -54.82 -59.80 15.94
C LEU A 259 -54.77 -60.48 17.32
#